data_AF-A0A9W7FYW8-F1
#
_entry.id   AF-A0A9W7FYW8-F1
#
_cell.length_a   1.000
_cell.length_b   1.000
_cell.length_c   1.000
_cell.angle_alpha   90.00
_cell.angle_beta   90.00
_cell.angle_gamma   90.00
#
_symmetry.space_group_name_H-M   'P 1'
#
loop_
_entity.id
_entity.type
_entity.pdbx_description
1 polymer ?
#
loop_
_entity_poly.entity_id
_entity_poly.type
_entity_poly.pdbx_seq_one_letter_code
_entity_poly.pdbx_strand_id
1 'polypeptide(L)'
;MESQSEVQSSNKSSETTNVAVSSCDDLTEGQQLCLHWAHKQDWDRIKGYAKEHGPEVLLGVWANMMDGTLVIGSVLIIASTHNNVEMVKLTLEAGFDNKEAMYRAAQISINISDNSTILRLLLEHGLDPNMDLRVEGAREYFTNLLMLAAIGGHIDNTVALLDHGANVNKPMVDPDDGHVISPLALTVSCEAHEIFRLFFARGAIPTTNDVDNVLGICLIACKGEHERLSRDVAIKMFATFLHLGKPDSDVVRDKFNSRDPSYRDPTITNNVKHYLQGRPFCCFICEALTAKERDKLLMCPCRNVAYCSRECQLKHWKEHKVLCTGPLNERGESEAMVKKRSKTGKGMTGGGADGGVAEGAVATGKKGKKGKNRRGKKK
;
A
#
# COMPACT_ATOMS: atom_id res chain seq x y z
N MET A 1 -37.80 28.74 -48.61
CA MET A 1 -36.62 29.35 -47.95
C MET A 1 -36.68 28.95 -46.50
N GLU A 2 -35.58 28.43 -45.97
CA GLU A 2 -35.59 27.60 -44.77
C GLU A 2 -35.86 28.38 -43.48
N SER A 3 -36.60 27.76 -42.57
CA SER A 3 -36.60 28.07 -41.14
C SER A 3 -35.92 26.92 -40.40
N GLN A 4 -34.89 27.23 -39.63
CA GLN A 4 -34.06 26.27 -38.92
C GLN A 4 -34.88 25.45 -37.90
N SER A 5 -34.68 24.14 -37.86
CA SER A 5 -35.14 23.28 -36.77
C SER A 5 -33.93 22.77 -35.99
N GLU A 6 -33.78 23.21 -34.75
CA GLU A 6 -32.69 22.78 -33.86
C GLU A 6 -32.81 21.29 -33.53
N VAL A 7 -31.71 20.55 -33.67
CA VAL A 7 -31.63 19.14 -33.28
C VAL A 7 -31.29 19.07 -31.80
N GLN A 8 -32.32 18.92 -30.95
CA GLN A 8 -32.11 18.50 -29.57
C GLN A 8 -31.72 17.01 -29.54
N SER A 9 -30.43 16.75 -29.44
CA SER A 9 -29.88 15.41 -29.16
C SER A 9 -30.29 14.98 -27.75
N SER A 10 -31.17 13.98 -27.64
CA SER A 10 -31.66 13.48 -26.37
C SER A 10 -30.65 12.55 -25.68
N ASN A 11 -29.87 13.09 -24.74
CA ASN A 11 -29.17 12.30 -23.72
C ASN A 11 -30.22 11.54 -22.89
N LYS A 12 -30.35 10.22 -23.09
CA LYS A 12 -31.37 9.39 -22.41
C LYS A 12 -30.94 7.95 -22.07
N SER A 13 -29.65 7.61 -22.09
CA SER A 13 -29.16 6.24 -21.91
C SER A 13 -28.29 6.00 -20.67
N SER A 14 -28.35 6.84 -19.64
CA SER A 14 -27.48 6.72 -18.45
C SER A 14 -28.18 6.84 -17.09
N GLU A 15 -29.52 6.89 -17.03
CA GLU A 15 -30.26 7.11 -15.77
C GLU A 15 -30.99 5.87 -15.24
N THR A 16 -31.13 4.79 -16.02
CA THR A 16 -32.05 3.67 -15.74
C THR A 16 -31.42 2.44 -15.07
N THR A 17 -30.10 2.42 -14.81
CA THR A 17 -29.38 1.25 -14.25
C THR A 17 -28.93 1.43 -12.79
N ASN A 18 -29.04 2.65 -12.25
CA ASN A 18 -28.50 2.99 -10.92
C ASN A 18 -29.49 2.77 -9.77
N VAL A 19 -30.76 2.48 -10.05
CA VAL A 19 -31.83 2.39 -9.05
C VAL A 19 -32.24 0.93 -8.88
N ALA A 20 -32.11 0.41 -7.66
CA ALA A 20 -32.69 -0.88 -7.30
C ALA A 20 -34.20 -0.72 -7.04
N VAL A 21 -35.01 -1.65 -7.55
CA VAL A 21 -36.45 -1.71 -7.27
C VAL A 21 -36.76 -2.39 -5.93
N SER A 22 -37.94 -2.17 -5.36
CA SER A 22 -38.27 -2.62 -3.99
C SER A 22 -38.65 -4.10 -3.88
N SER A 23 -39.19 -4.71 -4.95
CA SER A 23 -39.42 -6.15 -5.05
C SER A 23 -38.78 -6.73 -6.32
N CYS A 24 -38.51 -8.03 -6.31
CA CYS A 24 -38.17 -8.79 -7.52
C CYS A 24 -39.31 -8.70 -8.56
N ASP A 25 -40.57 -8.56 -8.12
CA ASP A 25 -41.75 -8.46 -8.99
C ASP A 25 -41.80 -7.15 -9.80
N ASP A 26 -41.08 -6.11 -9.34
CA ASP A 26 -41.01 -4.80 -10.01
C ASP A 26 -40.01 -4.79 -11.18
N LEU A 27 -39.21 -5.85 -11.34
CA LEU A 27 -38.28 -6.01 -12.45
C LEU A 27 -39.01 -6.40 -13.75
N THR A 28 -38.39 -6.15 -14.90
CA THR A 28 -38.92 -6.65 -16.18
C THR A 28 -38.94 -8.19 -16.21
N GLU A 29 -39.87 -8.79 -16.94
CA GLU A 29 -39.99 -10.26 -17.07
C GLU A 29 -38.65 -10.92 -17.45
N GLY A 30 -37.90 -10.33 -18.39
CA GLY A 30 -36.58 -10.83 -18.78
C GLY A 30 -35.53 -10.79 -17.65
N GLN A 31 -35.55 -9.76 -16.81
CA GLN A 31 -34.68 -9.67 -15.63
C GLN A 31 -35.08 -10.67 -14.54
N GLN A 32 -36.38 -10.85 -14.28
CA GLN A 32 -36.88 -11.87 -13.36
C GLN A 32 -36.49 -13.28 -13.80
N LEU A 33 -36.61 -13.58 -15.10
CA LEU A 33 -36.18 -14.86 -15.68
C LEU A 33 -34.67 -15.07 -15.53
N CYS A 34 -33.85 -14.06 -15.82
CA CYS A 34 -32.40 -14.15 -15.64
C CYS A 34 -31.99 -14.40 -14.18
N LEU A 35 -32.64 -13.73 -13.22
CA LEU A 35 -32.44 -14.00 -11.78
C LEU A 35 -32.84 -15.43 -11.39
N HIS A 36 -34.00 -15.89 -11.86
CA HIS A 36 -34.49 -17.25 -11.58
C HIS A 36 -33.55 -18.33 -12.13
N TRP A 37 -32.99 -18.13 -13.32
CA TRP A 37 -31.99 -19.01 -13.92
C TRP A 37 -30.64 -18.90 -13.19
N ALA A 38 -30.26 -17.72 -12.70
CA ALA A 38 -29.02 -17.53 -11.95
C ALA A 38 -29.04 -18.29 -10.62
N HIS A 39 -30.16 -18.27 -9.89
CA HIS A 39 -30.38 -19.11 -8.70
C HIS A 39 -30.28 -20.61 -8.99
N LYS A 40 -30.57 -21.04 -10.23
CA LYS A 40 -30.42 -22.42 -10.71
C LYS A 40 -29.07 -22.71 -11.36
N GLN A 41 -28.18 -21.71 -11.45
CA GLN A 41 -26.91 -21.77 -12.17
C GLN A 41 -27.05 -22.16 -13.66
N ASP A 42 -28.19 -21.84 -14.28
CA ASP A 42 -28.47 -22.11 -15.70
C ASP A 42 -27.88 -20.99 -16.58
N TRP A 43 -26.54 -20.89 -16.55
CA TRP A 43 -25.77 -19.78 -17.11
C TRP A 43 -25.83 -19.73 -18.64
N ASP A 44 -25.86 -20.87 -19.32
CA ASP A 44 -25.94 -20.91 -20.79
C ASP A 44 -27.30 -20.42 -21.29
N ARG A 45 -28.38 -20.66 -20.53
CA ARG A 45 -29.70 -20.11 -20.84
C ARG A 45 -29.74 -18.60 -20.67
N ILE A 46 -29.12 -18.05 -19.62
CA ILE A 46 -28.96 -16.60 -19.45
C ILE A 46 -28.18 -15.99 -20.61
N LYS A 47 -27.04 -16.60 -21.01
CA LYS A 47 -26.23 -16.14 -22.15
C LYS A 47 -27.02 -16.17 -23.46
N GLY A 48 -27.80 -17.23 -23.70
CA GLY A 48 -28.69 -17.34 -24.85
C GLY A 48 -29.77 -16.24 -24.87
N TYR A 49 -30.45 -16.05 -23.75
CA TYR A 49 -31.54 -15.08 -23.61
C TYR A 49 -31.07 -13.63 -23.74
N ALA A 50 -29.96 -13.26 -23.10
CA ALA A 50 -29.37 -11.92 -23.25
C ALA A 50 -28.90 -11.62 -24.69
N LYS A 51 -28.50 -12.66 -25.44
CA LYS A 51 -28.15 -12.53 -26.86
C LYS A 51 -29.38 -12.32 -27.77
N GLU A 52 -30.53 -12.87 -27.39
CA GLU A 52 -31.79 -12.75 -28.15
C GLU A 52 -32.56 -11.47 -27.81
N HIS A 53 -32.59 -11.09 -26.52
CA HIS A 53 -33.44 -9.99 -26.01
C HIS A 53 -32.68 -8.70 -25.64
N GLY A 54 -31.35 -8.70 -25.73
CA GLY A 54 -30.50 -7.57 -25.38
C GLY A 54 -29.82 -7.74 -24.01
N PRO A 55 -28.62 -7.17 -23.80
CA PRO A 55 -27.85 -7.29 -22.56
C PRO A 55 -28.54 -6.64 -21.34
N GLU A 56 -29.51 -5.76 -21.55
CA GLU A 56 -30.24 -5.01 -20.51
C GLU A 56 -31.02 -5.93 -19.55
N VAL A 57 -31.30 -7.17 -19.97
CA VAL A 57 -31.91 -8.21 -19.12
C VAL A 57 -31.03 -8.65 -17.95
N LEU A 58 -29.71 -8.39 -18.02
CA LEU A 58 -28.75 -8.69 -16.95
C LEU A 58 -28.69 -7.58 -15.88
N LEU A 59 -29.28 -6.42 -16.15
CA LEU A 59 -29.13 -5.20 -15.34
C LEU A 59 -30.16 -5.08 -14.20
N GLY A 60 -30.98 -6.10 -14.00
CA GLY A 60 -32.00 -6.13 -12.95
C GLY A 60 -31.38 -6.19 -11.56
N VAL A 61 -31.71 -5.20 -10.72
CA VAL A 61 -31.36 -5.15 -9.29
C VAL A 61 -32.61 -4.86 -8.48
N TRP A 62 -32.93 -5.73 -7.53
CA TRP A 62 -33.93 -5.47 -6.49
C TRP A 62 -33.26 -5.42 -5.12
N ALA A 63 -33.78 -4.59 -4.22
CA ALA A 63 -33.27 -4.42 -2.87
C ALA A 63 -34.42 -4.23 -1.88
N ASN A 64 -34.43 -5.01 -0.80
CA ASN A 64 -35.45 -4.95 0.24
C ASN A 64 -34.84 -5.14 1.65
N MET A 65 -35.46 -4.53 2.66
CA MET A 65 -35.12 -4.73 4.06
C MET A 65 -35.93 -5.90 4.63
N MET A 66 -35.26 -7.00 5.00
CA MET A 66 -35.88 -8.15 5.66
C MET A 66 -35.24 -8.35 7.03
N ASP A 67 -36.05 -8.33 8.10
CA ASP A 67 -35.65 -8.46 9.50
C ASP A 67 -34.53 -7.50 9.97
N GLY A 68 -34.35 -6.38 9.27
CA GLY A 68 -33.31 -5.37 9.53
C GLY A 68 -32.04 -5.52 8.68
N THR A 69 -31.92 -6.59 7.89
CA THR A 69 -30.83 -6.82 6.92
C THR A 69 -31.25 -6.36 5.52
N LEU A 70 -30.33 -5.69 4.81
CA LEU A 70 -30.52 -5.27 3.41
C LEU A 70 -30.20 -6.43 2.46
N VAL A 71 -31.23 -7.03 1.87
CA VAL A 71 -31.10 -8.11 0.89
C VAL A 71 -31.18 -7.53 -0.51
N ILE A 72 -30.21 -7.87 -1.35
CA ILE A 72 -30.09 -7.37 -2.72
C ILE A 72 -29.93 -8.54 -3.68
N GLY A 73 -30.80 -8.60 -4.69
CA GLY A 73 -30.73 -9.60 -5.75
C GLY A 73 -30.34 -8.98 -7.08
N SER A 74 -29.28 -9.50 -7.69
CA SER A 74 -28.85 -9.20 -9.07
C SER A 74 -28.15 -10.42 -9.68
N VAL A 75 -28.10 -10.50 -11.01
CA VAL A 75 -27.32 -11.55 -11.70
C VAL A 75 -25.85 -11.47 -11.29
N LEU A 76 -25.31 -10.26 -11.12
CA LEU A 76 -23.94 -9.99 -10.66
C LEU A 76 -23.65 -10.61 -9.28
N ILE A 77 -24.53 -10.39 -8.29
CA ILE A 77 -24.38 -10.93 -6.94
C ILE A 77 -24.40 -12.47 -6.97
N ILE A 78 -25.37 -13.07 -7.67
CA ILE A 78 -25.50 -14.53 -7.71
C ILE A 78 -24.31 -15.15 -8.48
N ALA A 79 -23.85 -14.54 -9.56
CA ALA A 79 -22.65 -14.97 -10.28
C ALA A 79 -21.40 -14.89 -9.40
N SER A 80 -21.24 -13.82 -8.61
CA SER A 80 -20.11 -13.64 -7.68
C SER A 80 -20.12 -14.69 -6.56
N THR A 81 -21.28 -15.01 -5.99
CA THR A 81 -21.47 -16.07 -4.99
C THR A 81 -21.02 -17.44 -5.49
N HIS A 82 -21.24 -17.73 -6.78
CA HIS A 82 -20.82 -18.99 -7.42
C HIS A 82 -19.44 -18.90 -8.09
N ASN A 83 -18.69 -17.82 -7.86
CA ASN A 83 -17.39 -17.54 -8.49
C ASN A 83 -17.41 -17.64 -10.04
N ASN A 84 -18.54 -17.32 -10.67
CA ASN A 84 -18.71 -17.37 -12.13
C ASN A 84 -18.16 -16.09 -12.79
N VAL A 85 -16.86 -16.09 -13.03
CA VAL A 85 -16.11 -14.99 -13.69
C VAL A 85 -16.70 -14.63 -15.06
N GLU A 86 -17.15 -15.60 -15.87
CA GLU A 86 -17.73 -15.35 -17.20
C GLU A 86 -19.01 -14.52 -17.07
N MET A 87 -19.92 -14.92 -16.17
CA MET A 87 -21.20 -14.24 -15.97
C MET A 87 -21.04 -12.87 -15.28
N VAL A 88 -20.10 -12.75 -14.33
CA VAL A 88 -19.72 -11.44 -13.76
C VAL A 88 -19.26 -10.51 -14.88
N LYS A 89 -18.32 -10.95 -15.72
CA LYS A 89 -17.79 -10.17 -16.82
C LYS A 89 -18.89 -9.75 -17.81
N LEU A 90 -19.72 -10.68 -18.26
CA LEU A 90 -20.83 -10.38 -19.19
C LEU A 90 -21.83 -9.38 -18.60
N THR A 91 -22.12 -9.46 -17.30
CA THR A 91 -23.01 -8.51 -16.62
C THR A 91 -22.38 -7.11 -16.55
N LEU A 92 -21.07 -7.00 -16.34
CA LEU A 92 -20.35 -5.72 -16.32
C LEU A 92 -20.18 -5.14 -17.74
N GLU A 93 -19.92 -5.97 -18.75
CA GLU A 93 -19.88 -5.58 -20.17
C GLU A 93 -21.25 -5.12 -20.70
N ALA A 94 -22.35 -5.54 -20.05
CA ALA A 94 -23.71 -5.05 -20.31
C ALA A 94 -23.99 -3.62 -19.79
N GLY A 95 -23.05 -2.98 -19.07
CA GLY A 95 -23.22 -1.63 -18.53
C GLY A 95 -23.83 -1.58 -17.12
N PHE A 96 -23.61 -2.60 -16.30
CA PHE A 96 -24.05 -2.64 -14.91
C PHE A 96 -23.24 -1.66 -14.03
N ASP A 97 -23.90 -0.65 -13.46
CA ASP A 97 -23.30 0.44 -12.62
C ASP A 97 -24.01 0.57 -11.25
N ASN A 98 -24.71 -0.48 -10.78
CA ASN A 98 -25.31 -0.46 -9.45
C ASN A 98 -24.22 -0.66 -8.37
N LYS A 99 -23.73 0.46 -7.83
CA LYS A 99 -22.58 0.53 -6.91
C LYS A 99 -22.71 -0.36 -5.68
N GLU A 100 -23.88 -0.37 -5.04
CA GLU A 100 -24.13 -1.21 -3.85
C GLU A 100 -24.06 -2.71 -4.20
N ALA A 101 -24.67 -3.12 -5.32
CA ALA A 101 -24.58 -4.49 -5.79
C ALA A 101 -23.15 -4.88 -6.22
N MET A 102 -22.38 -3.96 -6.81
CA MET A 102 -20.95 -4.15 -7.12
C MET A 102 -20.09 -4.28 -5.84
N TYR A 103 -20.37 -3.48 -4.82
CA TYR A 103 -19.68 -3.56 -3.53
C TYR A 103 -20.00 -4.89 -2.81
N ARG A 104 -21.28 -5.30 -2.79
CA ARG A 104 -21.69 -6.64 -2.30
C ARG A 104 -20.99 -7.76 -3.05
N ALA A 105 -20.96 -7.70 -4.39
CA ALA A 105 -20.24 -8.66 -5.22
C ALA A 105 -18.73 -8.73 -4.87
N ALA A 106 -18.09 -7.58 -4.63
CA ALA A 106 -16.70 -7.51 -4.19
C ALA A 106 -16.52 -8.16 -2.81
N GLN A 107 -17.33 -7.80 -1.81
CA GLN A 107 -17.29 -8.42 -0.47
C GLN A 107 -17.44 -9.94 -0.54
N ILE A 108 -18.41 -10.44 -1.31
CA ILE A 108 -18.63 -11.87 -1.54
C ILE A 108 -17.36 -12.50 -2.14
N SER A 109 -16.81 -11.92 -3.21
CA SER A 109 -15.61 -12.45 -3.88
C SER A 109 -14.38 -12.52 -2.95
N ILE A 110 -14.18 -11.51 -2.10
CA ILE A 110 -13.10 -11.47 -1.11
C ILE A 110 -13.31 -12.52 -0.02
N ASN A 111 -14.54 -12.73 0.45
CA ASN A 111 -14.84 -13.69 1.52
C ASN A 111 -14.69 -15.15 1.08
N ILE A 112 -14.94 -15.48 -0.19
CA ILE A 112 -14.85 -16.85 -0.71
C ILE A 112 -13.44 -17.23 -1.22
N SER A 113 -12.56 -16.26 -1.49
CA SER A 113 -11.29 -16.53 -2.20
C SER A 113 -10.25 -15.41 -2.08
N ASP A 114 -8.96 -15.78 -2.09
CA ASP A 114 -7.85 -14.84 -2.38
C ASP A 114 -7.75 -14.52 -3.89
N ASN A 115 -8.47 -15.24 -4.77
CA ASN A 115 -8.46 -14.98 -6.20
C ASN A 115 -9.14 -13.64 -6.54
N SER A 116 -8.31 -12.62 -6.74
CA SER A 116 -8.74 -11.25 -7.06
C SER A 116 -9.39 -11.05 -8.44
N THR A 117 -9.65 -12.09 -9.25
CA THR A 117 -10.19 -11.93 -10.61
C THR A 117 -11.55 -11.19 -10.64
N ILE A 118 -12.51 -11.59 -9.80
CA ILE A 118 -13.83 -10.91 -9.75
C ILE A 118 -13.68 -9.49 -9.20
N LEU A 119 -12.88 -9.32 -8.16
CA LEU A 119 -12.61 -8.01 -7.57
C LEU A 119 -11.98 -7.04 -8.57
N ARG A 120 -11.01 -7.51 -9.38
CA ARG A 120 -10.38 -6.71 -10.44
C ARG A 120 -11.37 -6.31 -11.52
N LEU A 121 -12.22 -7.22 -12.00
CA LEU A 121 -13.29 -6.88 -12.94
C LEU A 121 -14.21 -5.78 -12.39
N LEU A 122 -14.61 -5.87 -11.12
CA LEU A 122 -15.46 -4.85 -10.48
C LEU A 122 -14.75 -3.49 -10.38
N LEU A 123 -13.48 -3.47 -9.99
CA LEU A 123 -12.66 -2.26 -9.89
C LEU A 123 -12.34 -1.64 -11.26
N GLU A 124 -12.12 -2.46 -12.29
CA GLU A 124 -11.91 -2.04 -13.68
C GLU A 124 -13.19 -1.44 -14.29
N HIS A 125 -14.37 -1.91 -13.87
CA HIS A 125 -15.68 -1.39 -14.26
C HIS A 125 -16.24 -0.30 -13.33
N GLY A 126 -15.42 0.30 -12.46
CA GLY A 126 -15.76 1.55 -11.76
C GLY A 126 -16.21 1.42 -10.30
N LEU A 127 -16.10 0.25 -9.67
CA LEU A 127 -16.25 0.14 -8.21
C LEU A 127 -15.21 1.02 -7.50
N ASP A 128 -15.66 1.96 -6.66
CA ASP A 128 -14.76 2.74 -5.80
C ASP A 128 -14.27 1.87 -4.62
N PRO A 129 -12.96 1.55 -4.51
CA PRO A 129 -12.43 0.78 -3.39
C PRO A 129 -12.52 1.50 -2.03
N ASN A 130 -12.84 2.80 -2.02
CA ASN A 130 -13.01 3.62 -0.82
C ASN A 130 -14.47 3.79 -0.38
N MET A 131 -15.43 3.20 -1.10
CA MET A 131 -16.87 3.27 -0.81
C MET A 131 -17.16 2.92 0.66
N ASP A 132 -18.15 3.59 1.26
CA ASP A 132 -18.44 3.51 2.70
C ASP A 132 -19.95 3.38 2.95
N LEU A 133 -20.43 2.13 2.99
CA LEU A 133 -21.87 1.83 3.07
C LEU A 133 -22.54 2.27 4.37
N ARG A 134 -21.76 2.64 5.39
CA ARG A 134 -22.29 3.24 6.63
C ARG A 134 -23.00 4.57 6.36
N VAL A 135 -22.63 5.27 5.26
CA VAL A 135 -23.27 6.51 4.81
C VAL A 135 -24.66 6.25 4.19
N GLU A 136 -24.94 5.02 3.77
CA GLU A 136 -26.19 4.62 3.09
C GLU A 136 -27.18 3.90 4.03
N GLY A 137 -26.91 3.90 5.35
CA GLY A 137 -27.81 3.34 6.37
C GLY A 137 -27.64 1.83 6.64
N ALA A 138 -26.74 1.16 5.92
CA ALA A 138 -26.41 -0.24 6.17
C ALA A 138 -25.56 -0.40 7.45
N ARG A 139 -26.23 -0.74 8.58
CA ARG A 139 -25.59 -0.93 9.90
C ARG A 139 -24.63 -2.13 9.98
N GLU A 140 -24.69 -3.02 9.01
CA GLU A 140 -24.10 -4.37 9.06
C GLU A 140 -22.59 -4.41 8.71
N TYR A 141 -22.01 -3.32 8.19
CA TYR A 141 -20.65 -3.31 7.63
C TYR A 141 -19.72 -2.28 8.29
N PHE A 142 -19.02 -2.71 9.34
CA PHE A 142 -17.99 -1.91 10.02
C PHE A 142 -16.63 -1.89 9.30
N THR A 143 -16.43 -2.77 8.32
CA THR A 143 -15.15 -3.06 7.65
C THR A 143 -15.22 -2.72 6.15
N ASN A 144 -14.24 -1.95 5.66
CA ASN A 144 -14.09 -1.63 4.22
C ASN A 144 -13.39 -2.79 3.46
N LEU A 145 -13.48 -2.81 2.13
CA LEU A 145 -12.94 -3.91 1.29
C LEU A 145 -11.45 -4.22 1.56
N LEU A 146 -10.61 -3.19 1.75
CA LEU A 146 -9.18 -3.37 2.00
C LEU A 146 -8.93 -4.08 3.33
N MET A 147 -9.75 -3.77 4.34
CA MET A 147 -9.66 -4.36 5.66
C MET A 147 -10.27 -5.76 5.70
N LEU A 148 -11.28 -6.03 4.88
CA LEU A 148 -11.84 -7.37 4.69
C LEU A 148 -10.78 -8.32 4.10
N ALA A 149 -10.10 -7.89 3.04
CA ALA A 149 -8.98 -8.62 2.45
C ALA A 149 -7.81 -8.80 3.46
N ALA A 150 -7.52 -7.77 4.26
CA ALA A 150 -6.49 -7.84 5.30
C ALA A 150 -6.80 -8.84 6.42
N ILE A 151 -8.05 -8.92 6.89
CA ILE A 151 -8.49 -9.88 7.91
C ILE A 151 -8.41 -11.32 7.39
N GLY A 152 -8.79 -11.55 6.13
CA GLY A 152 -8.66 -12.85 5.47
C GLY A 152 -7.21 -13.26 5.17
N GLY A 153 -6.24 -12.35 5.28
CA GLY A 153 -4.87 -12.58 4.81
C GLY A 153 -4.75 -12.65 3.28
N HIS A 154 -5.75 -12.15 2.56
CA HIS A 154 -5.87 -12.25 1.11
C HIS A 154 -4.97 -11.22 0.40
N ILE A 155 -3.74 -11.63 0.09
CA ILE A 155 -2.68 -10.78 -0.47
C ILE A 155 -3.07 -10.25 -1.85
N ASP A 156 -3.61 -11.09 -2.73
CA ASP A 156 -3.88 -10.70 -4.12
C ASP A 156 -5.06 -9.72 -4.21
N ASN A 157 -6.09 -9.92 -3.37
CA ASN A 157 -7.17 -8.95 -3.18
C ASN A 157 -6.67 -7.63 -2.59
N THR A 158 -5.79 -7.70 -1.59
CA THR A 158 -5.19 -6.51 -0.95
C THR A 158 -4.36 -5.70 -1.95
N VAL A 159 -3.56 -6.38 -2.78
CA VAL A 159 -2.79 -5.77 -3.88
C VAL A 159 -3.73 -5.13 -4.89
N ALA A 160 -4.79 -5.82 -5.35
CA ALA A 160 -5.76 -5.28 -6.28
C ALA A 160 -6.40 -3.98 -5.76
N LEU A 161 -6.87 -3.96 -4.52
CA LEU A 161 -7.49 -2.78 -3.91
C LEU A 161 -6.50 -1.60 -3.81
N LEU A 162 -5.25 -1.86 -3.39
CA LEU A 162 -4.22 -0.83 -3.29
C LEU A 162 -3.71 -0.35 -4.66
N ASP A 163 -3.76 -1.18 -5.70
CA ASP A 163 -3.44 -0.82 -7.09
C ASP A 163 -4.51 0.12 -7.68
N HIS A 164 -5.78 -0.08 -7.31
CA HIS A 164 -6.92 0.77 -7.73
C HIS A 164 -7.20 1.95 -6.78
N GLY A 165 -6.30 2.24 -5.83
CA GLY A 165 -6.35 3.46 -5.02
C GLY A 165 -7.14 3.37 -3.70
N ALA A 166 -7.30 2.17 -3.12
CA ALA A 166 -7.77 2.03 -1.74
C ALA A 166 -6.88 2.80 -0.75
N ASN A 167 -7.49 3.60 0.11
CA ASN A 167 -6.78 4.38 1.12
C ASN A 167 -6.32 3.48 2.28
N VAL A 168 -5.03 3.11 2.25
CA VAL A 168 -4.34 2.32 3.27
C VAL A 168 -4.40 2.91 4.69
N ASN A 169 -4.66 4.22 4.81
CA ASN A 169 -4.77 4.92 6.09
C ASN A 169 -6.22 5.16 6.54
N LYS A 170 -7.24 4.64 5.82
CA LYS A 170 -8.66 4.83 6.19
C LYS A 170 -9.01 3.99 7.42
N PRO A 171 -9.33 4.60 8.58
CA PRO A 171 -9.67 3.85 9.78
C PRO A 171 -11.08 3.25 9.69
N MET A 172 -11.29 2.20 10.46
CA MET A 172 -12.62 1.67 10.76
C MET A 172 -13.14 2.40 12.01
N VAL A 173 -14.46 2.50 12.11
CA VAL A 173 -15.13 2.94 13.34
C VAL A 173 -16.14 1.88 13.67
N ASP A 174 -16.01 1.30 14.86
CA ASP A 174 -16.96 0.35 15.40
C ASP A 174 -18.33 1.04 15.58
N PRO A 175 -19.43 0.46 15.09
CA PRO A 175 -20.75 1.08 15.13
C PRO A 175 -21.40 1.04 16.53
N ASP A 176 -20.97 0.13 17.41
CA ASP A 176 -21.62 -0.10 18.71
C ASP A 176 -21.02 0.79 19.82
N ASP A 177 -19.70 0.98 19.84
CA ASP A 177 -19.01 1.82 20.86
C ASP A 177 -18.26 3.04 20.29
N GLY A 178 -18.17 3.17 18.96
CA GLY A 178 -17.45 4.26 18.30
C GLY A 178 -15.93 4.13 18.28
N HIS A 179 -15.38 2.97 18.66
CA HIS A 179 -13.93 2.76 18.73
C HIS A 179 -13.28 2.83 17.34
N VAL A 180 -12.21 3.63 17.24
CA VAL A 180 -11.46 3.84 15.99
C VAL A 180 -10.37 2.79 15.87
N ILE A 181 -10.63 1.75 15.09
CA ILE A 181 -9.68 0.68 14.80
C ILE A 181 -8.78 1.14 13.63
N SER A 182 -7.46 0.98 13.80
CA SER A 182 -6.48 1.29 12.76
C SER A 182 -6.21 0.10 11.83
N PRO A 183 -6.03 0.34 10.51
CA PRO A 183 -5.52 -0.66 9.56
C PRO A 183 -4.22 -1.35 10.00
N LEU A 184 -3.27 -0.57 10.54
CA LEU A 184 -1.98 -1.11 10.97
C LEU A 184 -2.14 -1.99 12.21
N ALA A 185 -2.91 -1.55 13.21
CA ALA A 185 -3.19 -2.36 14.39
C ALA A 185 -3.95 -3.66 14.06
N LEU A 186 -4.95 -3.58 13.18
CA LEU A 186 -5.76 -4.74 12.73
C LEU A 186 -4.89 -5.86 12.13
N THR A 187 -4.00 -5.51 11.19
CA THR A 187 -3.11 -6.51 10.56
C THR A 187 -2.16 -7.19 11.55
N VAL A 188 -1.79 -6.54 12.65
CA VAL A 188 -0.99 -7.15 13.73
C VAL A 188 -1.83 -8.15 14.53
N SER A 189 -3.06 -7.80 14.92
CA SER A 189 -3.98 -8.71 15.62
C SER A 189 -4.33 -9.96 14.79
N CYS A 190 -4.39 -9.83 13.47
CA CYS A 190 -4.69 -10.92 12.53
C CYS A 190 -3.43 -11.69 12.04
N GLU A 191 -2.23 -11.41 12.56
CA GLU A 191 -0.96 -12.03 12.14
C GLU A 191 -0.62 -11.84 10.63
N ALA A 192 -1.22 -10.85 9.97
CA ALA A 192 -1.09 -10.59 8.54
C ALA A 192 0.23 -9.85 8.20
N HIS A 193 1.38 -10.44 8.53
CA HIS A 193 2.70 -9.77 8.45
C HIS A 193 3.07 -9.28 7.04
N GLU A 194 2.81 -10.07 6.00
CA GLU A 194 3.09 -9.63 4.62
C GLU A 194 2.17 -8.49 4.17
N ILE A 195 0.90 -8.46 4.62
CA ILE A 195 -0.03 -7.33 4.39
C ILE A 195 0.43 -6.09 5.15
N PHE A 196 0.87 -6.24 6.40
CA PHE A 196 1.42 -5.15 7.20
C PHE A 196 2.66 -4.51 6.56
N ARG A 197 3.53 -5.32 5.94
CA ARG A 197 4.66 -4.82 5.13
C ARG A 197 4.18 -4.11 3.86
N LEU A 198 3.22 -4.70 3.16
CA LEU A 198 2.62 -4.12 1.96
C LEU A 198 1.99 -2.75 2.27
N PHE A 199 1.33 -2.59 3.41
CA PHE A 199 0.76 -1.32 3.83
C PHE A 199 1.82 -0.21 3.94
N PHE A 200 2.97 -0.49 4.56
CA PHE A 200 4.09 0.47 4.55
C PHE A 200 4.64 0.73 3.15
N ALA A 201 4.74 -0.30 2.29
CA ALA A 201 5.14 -0.13 0.90
C ALA A 201 4.15 0.71 0.07
N ARG A 202 2.88 0.78 0.48
CA ARG A 202 1.82 1.62 -0.13
C ARG A 202 1.55 2.93 0.64
N GLY A 203 2.41 3.32 1.57
CA GLY A 203 2.35 4.63 2.23
C GLY A 203 1.46 4.70 3.48
N ALA A 204 1.33 3.61 4.23
CA ALA A 204 0.77 3.66 5.58
C ALA A 204 1.66 4.47 6.53
N ILE A 205 1.05 5.36 7.31
CA ILE A 205 1.73 6.29 8.23
C ILE A 205 1.29 5.97 9.67
N PRO A 206 2.19 5.51 10.56
CA PRO A 206 1.85 5.29 11.96
C PRO A 206 1.37 6.55 12.67
N THR A 207 0.19 6.48 13.29
CA THR A 207 -0.33 7.49 14.21
C THR A 207 0.15 7.24 15.64
N THR A 208 -0.11 8.19 16.54
CA THR A 208 0.09 8.02 17.99
C THR A 208 -0.69 6.84 18.57
N ASN A 209 -1.87 6.54 18.02
CA ASN A 209 -2.67 5.40 18.46
C ASN A 209 -2.08 4.06 17.97
N ASP A 210 -1.50 4.04 16.76
CA ASP A 210 -0.80 2.87 16.23
C ASP A 210 0.39 2.46 17.08
N VAL A 211 1.20 3.44 17.51
CA VAL A 211 2.35 3.16 18.38
C VAL A 211 1.92 2.47 19.66
N ASP A 212 0.80 2.90 20.25
CA ASP A 212 0.30 2.35 21.51
C ASP A 212 -0.35 0.98 21.33
N ASN A 213 -1.19 0.83 20.30
CA ASN A 213 -1.90 -0.41 19.98
C ASN A 213 -0.94 -1.51 19.53
N VAL A 214 -0.06 -1.23 18.55
CA VAL A 214 0.90 -2.22 18.02
C VAL A 214 1.89 -2.63 19.11
N LEU A 215 2.37 -1.71 19.95
CA LEU A 215 3.18 -2.07 21.12
C LEU A 215 2.40 -2.96 22.10
N GLY A 216 1.16 -2.59 22.42
CA GLY A 216 0.31 -3.36 23.33
C GLY A 216 0.09 -4.80 22.86
N ILE A 217 -0.40 -4.98 21.63
CA ILE A 217 -0.65 -6.29 21.01
C ILE A 217 0.63 -7.13 21.00
N CYS A 218 1.76 -6.57 20.58
CA CYS A 218 3.03 -7.29 20.54
C CYS A 218 3.53 -7.69 21.94
N LEU A 219 3.33 -6.87 22.98
CA LEU A 219 3.72 -7.24 24.36
C LEU A 219 2.84 -8.35 24.94
N ILE A 220 1.53 -8.33 24.71
CA ILE A 220 0.59 -9.39 25.11
C ILE A 220 0.98 -10.72 24.42
N ALA A 221 1.28 -10.68 23.12
CA ALA A 221 1.79 -11.83 22.38
C ALA A 221 3.15 -12.34 22.92
N CYS A 222 4.06 -11.45 23.33
CA CYS A 222 5.32 -11.86 23.97
C CYS A 222 5.14 -12.52 25.34
N LYS A 223 4.01 -12.32 26.03
CA LYS A 223 3.64 -13.05 27.26
C LYS A 223 3.00 -14.41 27.00
N GLY A 224 2.57 -14.69 25.76
CA GLY A 224 1.73 -15.84 25.43
C GLY A 224 0.26 -15.65 25.80
N GLU A 225 -0.18 -14.41 26.00
CA GLU A 225 -1.55 -14.05 26.39
C GLU A 225 -2.43 -13.66 25.19
N HIS A 226 -1.86 -13.63 23.98
CA HIS A 226 -2.59 -13.32 22.74
C HIS A 226 -3.05 -14.62 22.05
N GLU A 227 -4.32 -14.67 21.63
CA GLU A 227 -4.96 -15.88 21.07
C GLU A 227 -4.24 -16.45 19.82
N ARG A 228 -3.79 -15.56 18.92
CA ARG A 228 -3.26 -15.93 17.58
C ARG A 228 -1.78 -15.61 17.41
N LEU A 229 -1.44 -14.32 17.44
CA LEU A 229 -0.09 -13.80 17.25
C LEU A 229 0.94 -14.44 18.21
N SER A 230 1.90 -15.17 17.65
CA SER A 230 3.01 -15.76 18.41
C SER A 230 4.06 -14.71 18.83
N ARG A 231 4.82 -14.99 19.91
CA ARG A 231 5.92 -14.12 20.38
C ARG A 231 6.91 -13.76 19.27
N ASP A 232 7.34 -14.73 18.47
CA ASP A 232 8.37 -14.50 17.45
C ASP A 232 7.84 -13.69 16.26
N VAL A 233 6.56 -13.83 15.91
CA VAL A 233 5.93 -12.99 14.88
C VAL A 233 5.63 -11.59 15.44
N ALA A 234 5.19 -11.47 16.69
CA ALA A 234 5.03 -10.18 17.36
C ALA A 234 6.32 -9.34 17.35
N ILE A 235 7.47 -9.93 17.67
CA ILE A 235 8.76 -9.21 17.65
C ILE A 235 9.14 -8.81 16.20
N LYS A 236 8.89 -9.66 15.21
CA LYS A 236 9.13 -9.35 13.78
C LYS A 236 8.22 -8.22 13.29
N MET A 237 6.92 -8.25 13.62
CA MET A 237 5.98 -7.20 13.26
C MET A 237 6.34 -5.88 13.96
N PHE A 238 6.66 -5.90 15.26
CA PHE A 238 7.10 -4.69 15.96
C PHE A 238 8.42 -4.12 15.38
N ALA A 239 9.36 -4.98 14.99
CA ALA A 239 10.58 -4.54 14.29
C ALA A 239 10.27 -3.94 12.91
N THR A 240 9.31 -4.51 12.18
CA THR A 240 8.82 -4.00 10.89
C THR A 240 8.17 -2.61 11.05
N PHE A 241 7.33 -2.45 12.08
CA PHE A 241 6.67 -1.19 12.43
C PHE A 241 7.68 -0.06 12.67
N LEU A 242 8.71 -0.31 13.48
CA LEU A 242 9.78 0.65 13.74
C LEU A 242 10.65 0.93 12.50
N HIS A 243 11.00 -0.09 11.72
CA HIS A 243 11.95 0.03 10.60
C HIS A 243 11.33 0.67 9.35
N LEU A 244 10.14 0.19 8.93
CA LEU A 244 9.45 0.66 7.74
C LEU A 244 8.55 1.87 8.05
N GLY A 245 7.71 1.75 9.09
CA GLY A 245 6.75 2.79 9.47
C GLY A 245 7.37 4.04 10.07
N LYS A 246 8.54 3.92 10.71
CA LYS A 246 9.31 5.04 11.31
C LYS A 246 8.43 6.01 12.12
N PRO A 247 7.64 5.51 13.09
CA PRO A 247 6.79 6.34 13.94
C PRO A 247 7.59 7.41 14.70
N ASP A 248 6.92 8.50 15.09
CA ASP A 248 7.55 9.57 15.87
C ASP A 248 8.31 9.01 17.11
N SER A 249 9.59 9.38 17.24
CA SER A 249 10.46 8.81 18.26
C SER A 249 10.13 9.26 19.68
N ASP A 250 9.55 10.45 19.86
CA ASP A 250 9.13 10.92 21.17
C ASP A 250 7.83 10.24 21.59
N VAL A 251 6.91 9.97 20.64
CA VAL A 251 5.73 9.13 20.86
C VAL A 251 6.12 7.69 21.20
N VAL A 252 7.05 7.06 20.47
CA VAL A 252 7.57 5.73 20.82
C VAL A 252 8.19 5.72 22.21
N ARG A 253 8.92 6.77 22.60
CA ARG A 253 9.53 6.88 23.93
C ARG A 253 8.47 7.00 25.03
N ASP A 254 7.47 7.85 24.83
CA ASP A 254 6.36 8.05 25.77
C ASP A 254 5.56 6.75 25.98
N LYS A 255 5.02 6.19 24.89
CA LYS A 255 4.19 4.97 24.92
C LYS A 255 4.96 3.74 25.39
N PHE A 256 6.26 3.64 25.14
CA PHE A 256 7.07 2.55 25.70
C PHE A 256 7.36 2.75 27.19
N ASN A 257 7.52 3.99 27.65
CA ASN A 257 7.82 4.27 29.05
C ASN A 257 6.59 4.18 29.97
N SER A 258 5.38 4.40 29.46
CA SER A 258 4.13 4.23 30.21
C SER A 258 3.79 2.76 30.50
N ARG A 259 4.35 1.79 29.77
CA ARG A 259 4.17 0.35 30.04
C ARG A 259 5.01 -0.09 31.23
N ASP A 260 4.42 -0.84 32.16
CA ASP A 260 5.14 -1.34 33.33
C ASP A 260 6.38 -2.17 32.91
N PRO A 261 7.56 -1.99 33.55
CA PRO A 261 8.77 -2.73 33.20
C PRO A 261 8.62 -4.26 33.23
N SER A 262 7.76 -4.82 34.09
CA SER A 262 7.50 -6.26 34.17
C SER A 262 6.79 -6.82 32.92
N TYR A 263 6.13 -5.97 32.14
CA TYR A 263 5.44 -6.33 30.90
C TYR A 263 6.32 -6.27 29.64
N ARG A 264 7.53 -5.71 29.72
CA ARG A 264 8.36 -5.44 28.54
C ARG A 264 9.18 -6.68 28.12
N ASP A 265 9.02 -7.13 26.87
CA ASP A 265 9.90 -8.17 26.31
C ASP A 265 11.35 -7.63 26.13
N PRO A 266 12.40 -8.41 26.45
CA PRO A 266 13.79 -7.95 26.32
C PRO A 266 14.21 -7.59 24.89
N THR A 267 13.68 -8.29 23.88
CA THR A 267 13.95 -8.07 22.45
C THR A 267 13.28 -6.79 21.97
N ILE A 268 12.00 -6.60 22.31
CA ILE A 268 11.27 -5.35 22.03
C ILE A 268 11.97 -4.17 22.72
N THR A 269 12.38 -4.34 23.99
CA THR A 269 13.13 -3.33 24.75
C THR A 269 14.43 -2.93 24.05
N ASN A 270 15.17 -3.90 23.52
CA ASN A 270 16.41 -3.63 22.79
C ASN A 270 16.14 -2.95 21.43
N ASN A 271 15.10 -3.37 20.71
CA ASN A 271 14.69 -2.76 19.44
C ASN A 271 14.28 -1.29 19.62
N VAL A 272 13.42 -0.98 20.61
CA VAL A 272 13.05 0.41 20.96
C VAL A 272 14.29 1.22 21.33
N LYS A 273 15.17 0.69 22.19
CA LYS A 273 16.40 1.39 22.59
C LYS A 273 17.30 1.72 21.41
N HIS A 274 17.43 0.82 20.44
CA HIS A 274 18.20 1.08 19.22
C HIS A 274 17.50 2.09 18.30
N TYR A 275 16.19 1.96 18.09
CA TYR A 275 15.38 2.88 17.31
C TYR A 275 15.51 4.33 17.81
N LEU A 276 15.30 4.55 19.11
CA LEU A 276 15.44 5.86 19.77
C LEU A 276 16.88 6.42 19.75
N GLN A 277 17.88 5.59 19.45
CA GLN A 277 19.28 6.00 19.27
C GLN A 277 19.66 6.22 17.80
N GLY A 278 18.73 6.08 16.85
CA GLY A 278 19.01 6.09 15.42
C GLY A 278 19.93 4.95 14.97
N ARG A 279 19.96 3.84 15.72
CA ARG A 279 20.84 2.68 15.47
C ARG A 279 20.05 1.54 14.82
N PRO A 280 20.62 0.84 13.82
CA PRO A 280 20.04 -0.39 13.29
C PRO A 280 19.87 -1.47 14.37
N PHE A 281 18.71 -2.13 14.34
CA PHE A 281 18.36 -3.29 15.17
C PHE A 281 17.93 -4.51 14.33
N CYS A 282 17.69 -4.31 13.03
CA CYS A 282 17.27 -5.34 12.09
C CYS A 282 18.00 -5.20 10.74
N CYS A 283 17.89 -6.22 9.89
CA CYS A 283 18.35 -6.19 8.51
C CYS A 283 17.55 -5.16 7.71
N PHE A 284 18.23 -4.23 7.05
CA PHE A 284 17.58 -3.15 6.28
C PHE A 284 16.61 -3.64 5.18
N ILE A 285 16.86 -4.83 4.61
CA ILE A 285 16.11 -5.38 3.47
C ILE A 285 15.00 -6.37 3.86
N CYS A 286 15.13 -7.09 4.98
CA CYS A 286 14.21 -8.18 5.33
C CYS A 286 13.88 -8.28 6.81
N GLU A 287 14.12 -7.20 7.57
CA GLU A 287 13.82 -7.02 9.00
C GLU A 287 14.35 -8.12 9.96
N ALA A 288 15.13 -9.08 9.47
CA ALA A 288 15.73 -10.13 10.28
C ALA A 288 16.61 -9.53 11.38
N LEU A 289 16.39 -9.95 12.62
CA LEU A 289 17.05 -9.42 13.82
C LEU A 289 18.49 -9.93 14.00
N THR A 290 18.79 -11.08 13.41
CA THR A 290 20.09 -11.76 13.46
C THR A 290 20.60 -12.08 12.04
N ALA A 291 21.85 -12.52 11.92
CA ALA A 291 22.39 -13.02 10.65
C ALA A 291 22.17 -14.54 10.53
N LYS A 292 22.07 -15.07 9.30
CA LYS A 292 21.76 -16.50 9.06
C LYS A 292 22.74 -17.48 9.72
N GLU A 293 23.97 -17.03 10.00
CA GLU A 293 25.07 -17.84 10.54
C GLU A 293 25.67 -17.25 11.84
N ARG A 294 25.09 -16.15 12.37
CA ARG A 294 25.64 -15.41 13.52
C ARG A 294 24.55 -14.66 14.28
N ASP A 295 24.66 -14.61 15.60
CA ASP A 295 23.73 -13.86 16.46
C ASP A 295 23.71 -12.33 16.21
N LYS A 296 24.74 -11.80 15.52
CA LYS A 296 24.93 -10.37 15.29
C LYS A 296 24.87 -10.03 13.81
N LEU A 297 24.11 -8.99 13.49
CA LEU A 297 24.00 -8.42 12.14
C LEU A 297 25.33 -7.87 11.62
N LEU A 298 25.48 -7.92 10.29
CA LEU A 298 26.59 -7.32 9.56
C LEU A 298 26.36 -5.81 9.45
N MET A 299 26.92 -5.06 10.39
CA MET A 299 26.88 -3.60 10.37
C MET A 299 27.66 -3.05 9.17
N CYS A 300 27.08 -2.09 8.46
CA CYS A 300 27.86 -1.26 7.53
C CYS A 300 28.89 -0.43 8.32
N PRO A 301 30.08 -0.14 7.77
CA PRO A 301 31.08 0.72 8.42
C PRO A 301 30.57 2.11 8.85
N CYS A 302 29.58 2.67 8.15
CA CYS A 302 28.89 3.90 8.54
C CYS A 302 28.04 3.77 9.82
N ARG A 303 27.79 2.54 10.28
CA ARG A 303 26.89 2.15 11.40
C ARG A 303 25.42 2.54 11.27
N ASN A 304 25.02 3.22 10.20
CA ASN A 304 23.63 3.65 9.96
C ASN A 304 22.72 2.56 9.35
N VAL A 305 23.28 1.44 8.87
CA VAL A 305 22.51 0.29 8.35
C VAL A 305 23.16 -1.03 8.72
N ALA A 306 22.35 -2.09 8.80
CA ALA A 306 22.78 -3.45 9.13
C ALA A 306 22.13 -4.47 8.18
N TYR A 307 22.76 -5.64 8.04
CA TYR A 307 22.31 -6.70 7.13
C TYR A 307 22.44 -8.09 7.78
N CYS A 308 21.49 -9.00 7.52
CA CYS A 308 21.58 -10.39 7.97
C CYS A 308 22.50 -11.26 7.09
N SER A 309 22.87 -10.78 5.89
CA SER A 309 23.66 -11.51 4.91
C SER A 309 24.31 -10.57 3.88
N ARG A 310 25.33 -11.09 3.17
CA ARG A 310 25.94 -10.39 2.03
C ARG A 310 24.95 -10.19 0.87
N GLU A 311 24.00 -11.09 0.70
CA GLU A 311 22.93 -11.00 -0.30
C GLU A 311 22.04 -9.76 -0.04
N CYS A 312 21.56 -9.59 1.20
CA CYS A 312 20.78 -8.41 1.60
C CYS A 312 21.60 -7.13 1.50
N GLN A 313 22.90 -7.17 1.84
CA GLN A 313 23.79 -6.04 1.61
C GLN A 313 23.84 -5.65 0.13
N LEU A 314 24.06 -6.61 -0.78
CA LEU A 314 24.17 -6.36 -2.22
C LEU A 314 22.88 -5.81 -2.84
N LYS A 315 21.71 -6.25 -2.36
CA LYS A 315 20.40 -5.71 -2.75
C LYS A 315 20.31 -4.19 -2.47
N HIS A 316 20.60 -3.76 -1.24
CA HIS A 316 20.56 -2.33 -0.87
C HIS A 316 21.77 -1.50 -1.38
N TRP A 317 22.93 -2.13 -1.61
CA TRP A 317 24.20 -1.41 -1.77
C TRP A 317 24.20 -0.38 -2.90
N LYS A 318 23.43 -0.60 -3.97
CA LYS A 318 23.31 0.33 -5.10
C LYS A 318 22.83 1.72 -4.67
N GLU A 319 21.88 1.79 -3.75
CA GLU A 319 21.35 3.02 -3.16
C GLU A 319 22.24 3.48 -1.99
N HIS A 320 22.51 2.57 -1.04
CA HIS A 320 23.22 2.92 0.18
C HIS A 320 24.59 3.54 -0.07
N LYS A 321 25.36 3.04 -1.05
CA LYS A 321 26.73 3.54 -1.34
C LYS A 321 26.80 5.05 -1.61
N VAL A 322 25.71 5.66 -2.07
CA VAL A 322 25.62 7.10 -2.37
C VAL A 322 25.41 7.91 -1.10
N LEU A 323 24.58 7.38 -0.18
CA LEU A 323 24.27 7.97 1.13
C LEU A 323 25.31 7.59 2.20
N CYS A 324 26.17 6.62 1.92
CA CYS A 324 27.23 6.13 2.78
C CYS A 324 28.33 7.20 2.92
N THR A 325 28.08 8.18 3.79
CA THR A 325 29.11 9.05 4.39
C THR A 325 30.28 8.20 4.88
N GLY A 326 29.93 7.06 5.47
CA GLY A 326 30.69 5.84 5.40
C GLY A 326 31.73 5.73 6.50
N PRO A 327 32.97 5.32 6.18
CA PRO A 327 33.47 5.24 4.80
C PRO A 327 33.07 3.90 4.07
N LEU A 328 33.63 3.41 2.96
CA LEU A 328 35.01 2.91 2.76
C LEU A 328 35.46 2.85 1.27
N ASN A 329 36.79 2.69 1.07
CA ASN A 329 37.49 2.25 -0.15
C ASN A 329 38.04 0.82 0.12
N GLU A 330 39.07 0.34 -0.57
CA GLU A 330 39.66 -1.00 -0.30
C GLU A 330 39.92 -1.28 1.18
N ARG A 331 40.27 -0.22 1.94
CA ARG A 331 40.33 -0.20 3.40
C ARG A 331 39.12 0.47 4.04
N GLY A 332 38.81 1.69 3.58
CA GLY A 332 38.46 2.71 4.57
C GLY A 332 38.05 4.15 4.19
N GLU A 333 37.91 4.61 2.93
CA GLU A 333 37.34 5.96 2.57
C GLU A 333 36.21 6.00 1.49
N SER A 334 35.08 6.71 1.72
CA SER A 334 33.91 6.74 0.81
C SER A 334 34.11 7.58 -0.47
N GLU A 335 33.53 7.14 -1.59
CA GLU A 335 33.71 7.75 -2.92
C GLU A 335 33.29 9.23 -3.01
N ALA A 336 32.32 9.67 -2.19
CA ALA A 336 31.92 11.08 -2.14
C ALA A 336 33.08 11.98 -1.70
N MET A 337 33.93 11.51 -0.77
CA MET A 337 35.15 12.20 -0.35
C MET A 337 36.21 12.18 -1.45
N VAL A 338 36.33 11.07 -2.18
CA VAL A 338 37.29 10.92 -3.29
C VAL A 338 36.94 11.85 -4.47
N LYS A 339 35.67 11.90 -4.89
CA LYS A 339 35.20 12.71 -6.03
C LYS A 339 35.12 14.21 -5.75
N LYS A 340 34.84 14.64 -4.50
CA LYS A 340 34.94 16.08 -4.16
C LYS A 340 36.40 16.58 -4.25
N ARG A 341 37.35 15.75 -3.78
CA ARG A 341 38.79 16.04 -3.78
C ARG A 341 39.40 16.04 -5.18
N SER A 342 38.92 15.19 -6.09
CA SER A 342 39.35 15.22 -7.50
C SER A 342 38.84 16.46 -8.25
N LYS A 343 37.66 17.00 -7.89
CA LYS A 343 37.12 18.24 -8.48
C LYS A 343 37.77 19.53 -7.99
N THR A 344 38.29 19.58 -6.75
CA THR A 344 38.94 20.79 -6.21
C THR A 344 40.47 20.80 -6.33
N GLY A 345 41.10 19.65 -6.60
CA GLY A 345 42.55 19.49 -6.55
C GLY A 345 43.32 19.53 -7.89
N LYS A 346 42.66 19.54 -9.05
CA LYS A 346 43.34 19.49 -10.36
C LYS A 346 42.73 20.41 -11.42
N GLY A 347 43.33 21.60 -11.52
CA GLY A 347 43.87 22.12 -12.78
C GLY A 347 42.90 22.52 -13.89
N MET A 348 42.53 23.79 -13.90
CA MET A 348 42.28 24.53 -15.15
C MET A 348 43.64 24.75 -15.88
N THR A 349 44.27 23.70 -16.39
CA THR A 349 45.52 23.76 -17.16
C THR A 349 45.59 22.68 -18.24
N GLY A 350 45.43 23.09 -19.50
CA GLY A 350 45.56 22.23 -20.67
C GLY A 350 44.98 22.92 -21.89
N GLY A 351 45.85 23.52 -22.72
CA GLY A 351 45.44 24.22 -23.94
C GLY A 351 45.68 23.38 -25.19
N GLY A 352 45.06 23.80 -26.29
CA GLY A 352 45.21 23.21 -27.62
C GLY A 352 44.23 23.86 -28.60
N ALA A 353 44.82 24.57 -29.56
CA ALA A 353 44.33 25.10 -30.84
C ALA A 353 43.12 24.35 -31.49
N ASP A 354 42.32 24.97 -32.37
CA ASP A 354 42.75 25.90 -33.44
C ASP A 354 41.62 26.81 -33.99
N GLY A 355 41.99 27.84 -34.76
CA GLY A 355 41.13 28.54 -35.74
C GLY A 355 40.44 29.84 -35.30
N GLY A 356 40.79 30.98 -35.92
CA GLY A 356 39.93 32.18 -35.94
C GLY A 356 40.62 33.56 -35.88
N VAL A 357 40.94 34.11 -37.05
CA VAL A 357 41.47 35.46 -37.31
C VAL A 357 40.64 36.61 -36.69
N ALA A 358 41.29 37.63 -36.08
CA ALA A 358 41.03 39.08 -36.29
C ALA A 358 41.94 39.99 -35.42
N GLU A 359 42.03 41.27 -35.81
CA GLU A 359 43.00 42.28 -35.33
C GLU A 359 42.58 43.03 -34.04
N GLY A 360 43.51 43.75 -33.39
CA GLY A 360 43.14 44.95 -32.61
C GLY A 360 43.95 45.31 -31.36
N ALA A 361 44.76 46.38 -31.47
CA ALA A 361 45.06 47.39 -30.42
C ALA A 361 45.71 47.00 -29.04
N VAL A 362 47.03 47.24 -28.96
CA VAL A 362 47.69 48.30 -28.13
C VAL A 362 47.35 48.46 -26.63
N ALA A 363 48.40 48.41 -25.78
CA ALA A 363 48.75 49.33 -24.65
C ALA A 363 49.25 48.69 -23.32
N THR A 364 50.56 48.80 -23.08
CA THR A 364 51.24 49.21 -21.81
C THR A 364 50.85 48.63 -20.43
N GLY A 365 51.84 48.09 -19.67
CA GLY A 365 51.66 47.77 -18.23
C GLY A 365 52.92 47.35 -17.46
N LYS A 366 53.71 48.30 -16.95
CA LYS A 366 55.02 48.15 -16.27
C LYS A 366 55.11 47.18 -15.05
N LYS A 367 56.22 46.42 -15.00
CA LYS A 367 57.18 46.19 -13.88
C LYS A 367 56.70 45.73 -12.47
N GLY A 368 57.31 44.66 -11.93
CA GLY A 368 57.27 44.37 -10.47
C GLY A 368 58.20 43.27 -9.92
N LYS A 369 59.46 43.61 -9.61
CA LYS A 369 60.47 42.98 -8.69
C LYS A 369 60.01 41.78 -7.79
N LYS A 370 60.67 40.60 -7.84
CA LYS A 370 61.95 40.15 -7.16
C LYS A 370 61.82 39.68 -5.68
N GLY A 371 62.38 38.49 -5.39
CA GLY A 371 62.73 37.98 -4.04
C GLY A 371 62.36 36.49 -3.87
N LYS A 372 63.19 35.46 -4.12
CA LYS A 372 64.48 35.03 -3.52
C LYS A 372 64.50 34.90 -1.98
N ASN A 373 64.35 33.68 -1.46
CA ASN A 373 65.41 32.89 -0.78
C ASN A 373 64.87 31.55 -0.21
N ARG A 374 65.51 30.40 -0.54
CA ARG A 374 66.43 29.57 0.30
C ARG A 374 65.80 29.01 1.59
N ARG A 375 65.60 27.69 1.73
CA ARG A 375 66.55 26.55 1.95
C ARG A 375 67.26 26.54 3.32
N GLY A 376 66.96 25.51 4.11
CA GLY A 376 67.63 25.04 5.35
C GLY A 376 66.60 24.24 6.16
N LYS A 377 66.61 22.90 6.35
CA LYS A 377 67.61 21.81 6.39
C LYS A 377 68.16 21.53 7.80
N LYS A 378 67.92 20.30 8.27
CA LYS A 378 68.29 19.69 9.58
C LYS A 378 67.44 20.20 10.76
N LYS A 379 67.17 19.38 11.79
CA LYS A 379 67.60 17.99 12.03
C LYS A 379 66.45 17.17 12.62
#